data_AF-A0A658NNL4-F1
#
_entry.id   AF-A0A658NNL4-F1
#
_cell.length_a   1.000
_cell.length_b   1.000
_cell.length_c   1.000
_cell.angle_alpha   90.00
_cell.angle_beta   90.00
_cell.angle_gamma   90.00
#
_symmetry.space_group_name_H-M   'P 1'
#
loop_
_entity.id
_entity.type
_entity.pdbx_description
1 polymer ?
#
loop_
_entity_poly.entity_id
_entity_poly.type
_entity_poly.pdbx_seq_one_letter_code
_entity_poly.pdbx_strand_id
1 'polypeptide(L)'
;GACRVCAVKILEGPVKGLQMSCMLDAADGMKVSTADGEAVEFRRYVIEWLMMNHPHDCPVCDEGGHCLLQDMTVSGGHGLRRFPGSKRTY
;
A
#
# COMPACT_ATOMS: atom_id res chain seq x y z
N GLY A 1 4.09 12.28 -1.57
CA GLY A 1 3.63 10.93 -1.27
C GLY A 1 2.28 10.67 -1.90
N ALA A 2 2.28 10.19 -3.14
CA ALA A 2 1.07 9.97 -3.92
C ALA A 2 0.45 8.58 -3.67
N CYS A 3 1.27 7.54 -3.47
CA CYS A 3 0.80 6.15 -3.39
C CYS A 3 0.39 5.69 -1.99
N ARG A 4 0.93 6.28 -0.92
CA ARG A 4 0.64 5.95 0.50
C ARG A 4 0.88 4.49 0.93
N VAL A 5 1.56 3.69 0.11
CA VAL A 5 1.91 2.29 0.42
C VAL A 5 2.92 2.18 1.57
N CYS A 6 3.70 3.23 1.83
CA CYS A 6 4.73 3.28 2.87
C CYS A 6 4.18 3.69 4.25
N ALA A 7 2.88 3.52 4.49
CA ALA A 7 2.26 3.90 5.76
C ALA A 7 2.86 3.08 6.92
N VAL A 8 3.24 3.76 8.00
CA VAL A 8 3.79 3.19 9.23
C VAL A 8 3.16 3.84 10.45
N LYS A 9 3.16 3.16 11.59
CA LYS A 9 2.65 3.72 12.85
C LYS A 9 3.80 4.32 13.65
N ILE A 10 3.72 5.59 13.98
CA ILE A 10 4.66 6.26 14.88
C ILE A 10 4.08 6.24 16.29
N LEU A 11 4.75 5.52 17.19
CA LEU A 11 4.37 5.35 18.58
C LEU A 11 4.88 6.51 19.43
N GLU A 12 6.13 6.92 19.18
CA GLU A 12 6.80 8.03 19.84
C GLU A 12 7.56 8.85 18.80
N GLY A 13 7.53 10.18 18.93
CA GLY A 13 8.13 11.11 17.97
C GLY A 13 7.39 12.45 17.92
N PRO A 14 7.87 13.38 17.08
CA PRO A 14 7.29 14.71 16.93
C PRO A 14 5.85 14.67 16.36
N VAL A 15 5.54 13.65 15.56
CA VAL A 15 4.21 13.39 15.02
C VAL A 15 3.86 11.93 15.32
N LYS A 16 2.72 11.70 15.96
CA LYS A 16 2.24 10.35 16.31
C LYS A 16 1.17 9.87 15.33
N GLY A 17 0.92 8.56 15.36
CA GLY A 17 -0.14 7.94 14.57
C GLY A 17 0.34 7.42 13.22
N LEU A 18 -0.59 7.24 12.30
CA LEU A 18 -0.31 6.70 10.97
C LEU A 18 0.33 7.78 10.09
N GLN A 19 1.56 7.55 9.65
CA GLN A 19 2.32 8.51 8.84
C GLN A 19 2.94 7.82 7.62
N MET A 20 3.25 8.60 6.59
CA MET A 20 3.88 8.10 5.37
C MET A 20 5.40 8.22 5.52
N SER A 21 6.11 7.09 5.60
CA SER A 21 7.55 7.12 5.89
C SER A 21 8.37 7.85 4.83
N CYS A 22 7.91 7.89 3.57
CA CYS A 22 8.62 8.57 2.49
C CYS A 22 8.57 10.11 2.54
N MET A 23 7.83 10.69 3.48
CA MET A 23 7.65 12.15 3.60
C MET A 23 8.10 12.69 4.96
N LEU A 24 8.54 11.81 5.87
CA LEU A 24 8.90 12.19 7.22
C LEU A 24 10.39 11.94 7.44
N ASP A 25 11.08 12.95 7.94
CA ASP A 25 12.48 12.82 8.36
C ASP A 25 12.58 12.00 9.65
N ALA A 26 13.64 11.18 9.74
CA ALA A 26 13.95 10.46 10.96
C ALA A 26 14.40 11.45 12.05
N ALA A 27 13.86 11.29 13.26
CA ALA A 27 14.20 12.10 14.41
C ALA A 27 14.67 11.22 15.58
N ASP A 28 15.55 11.78 16.42
CA ASP A 28 16.04 11.08 17.60
C ASP A 28 14.91 10.75 18.58
N GLY A 29 14.94 9.53 19.12
CA GLY A 29 13.89 9.02 20.02
C GLY A 29 12.59 8.62 19.32
N MET A 30 12.53 8.66 17.98
CA MET A 30 11.35 8.21 17.25
C MET A 30 11.20 6.68 17.30
N LYS A 31 10.03 6.20 17.71
CA LYS A 31 9.66 4.77 17.68
C LYS A 31 8.63 4.53 16.61
N VAL A 32 9.01 3.76 15.60
CA VAL A 32 8.18 3.40 14.45
C VAL A 32 7.87 1.91 14.48
N SER A 33 6.60 1.56 14.29
CA SER A 33 6.15 0.20 14.06
C SER A 33 5.65 0.05 12.63
N THR A 34 6.28 -0.85 11.87
CA THR A 34 5.85 -1.24 10.52
C THR A 34 4.79 -2.33 10.55
N ALA A 35 4.78 -3.15 11.61
CA ALA A 35 3.92 -4.32 11.78
C ALA A 35 2.65 -4.01 12.60
N ASP A 36 2.46 -2.77 13.03
CA ASP A 36 1.24 -2.35 13.72
C ASP A 36 -0.01 -2.66 12.89
N GLY A 37 -1.06 -3.17 13.54
CA GLY A 37 -2.26 -3.63 12.85
C GLY A 37 -2.95 -2.55 12.03
N GLU A 38 -2.98 -1.30 12.52
CA GLU A 38 -3.58 -0.18 11.79
C GLU A 38 -2.79 0.16 10.53
N ALA A 39 -1.45 0.11 10.60
CA ALA A 39 -0.59 0.34 9.45
C ALA A 39 -0.69 -0.78 8.41
N VAL A 40 -0.75 -2.03 8.86
CA VAL A 40 -0.95 -3.20 7.99
C VAL A 40 -2.29 -3.11 7.27
N GLU A 41 -3.39 -2.87 8.00
CA GLU A 41 -4.73 -2.72 7.44
C GLU A 41 -4.80 -1.56 6.43
N PHE A 42 -4.21 -0.42 6.77
CA PHE A 42 -4.18 0.71 5.86
C PHE A 42 -3.46 0.39 4.54
N ARG A 43 -2.31 -0.28 4.60
CA ARG A 43 -1.59 -0.71 3.39
C ARG A 43 -2.42 -1.68 2.55
N ARG A 44 -3.17 -2.60 3.18
CA ARG A 44 -4.09 -3.51 2.48
C ARG A 44 -5.16 -2.75 1.70
N TYR A 45 -5.77 -1.72 2.31
CA TYR A 45 -6.75 -0.88 1.61
C TYR A 45 -6.15 -0.10 0.46
N VAL A 46 -4.96 0.48 0.64
CA VAL A 46 -4.26 1.21 -0.42
C VAL A 46 -3.97 0.29 -1.61
N ILE A 47 -3.48 -0.93 -1.37
CA ILE A 47 -3.19 -1.91 -2.43
C ILE A 47 -4.48 -2.29 -3.17
N GLU A 48 -5.58 -2.54 -2.47
CA GLU A 48 -6.88 -2.79 -3.12
C GLU A 48 -7.36 -1.60 -3.95
N TRP A 49 -7.13 -0.37 -3.48
CA TRP A 49 -7.50 0.83 -4.24
C TRP A 49 -6.69 0.98 -5.53
N LEU A 50 -5.41 0.60 -5.52
CA LEU A 50 -4.60 0.54 -6.75
C LEU A 50 -5.21 -0.44 -7.76
N MET A 51 -5.73 -1.57 -7.28
CA MET A 51 -6.35 -2.61 -8.12
C MET A 51 -7.77 -2.26 -8.60
N MET A 52 -8.41 -1.22 -8.05
CA MET A 52 -9.77 -0.83 -8.47
C MET A 52 -9.82 -0.45 -9.96
N ASN A 53 -8.79 0.23 -10.46
CA ASN A 53 -8.69 0.71 -11.84
C ASN A 53 -7.57 0.05 -12.66
N HIS A 54 -6.66 -0.70 -12.04
CA HIS A 54 -5.61 -1.43 -12.76
C HIS A 54 -6.20 -2.54 -13.64
N PRO A 55 -5.83 -2.68 -14.93
CA PRO A 55 -6.41 -3.69 -15.82
C PRO A 55 -6.03 -5.13 -15.40
N HIS A 56 -6.73 -6.13 -15.92
CA HIS A 56 -6.40 -7.55 -15.66
C HIS A 56 -5.49 -8.12 -16.76
N ASP A 57 -4.46 -7.36 -17.11
CA ASP A 57 -3.61 -7.64 -18.27
C ASP A 57 -2.30 -8.33 -17.88
N CYS A 58 -2.17 -8.84 -16.65
CA CYS A 58 -0.96 -9.50 -16.18
C CYS A 58 -0.42 -10.59 -17.13
N PRO A 59 -1.24 -11.43 -17.81
CA PRO A 59 -0.73 -12.44 -18.75
C PRO A 59 -0.08 -11.89 -20.03
N VAL A 60 -0.39 -10.63 -20.39
CA VAL A 60 0.13 -9.95 -21.59
C VAL A 60 1.03 -8.76 -21.24
N CYS A 61 1.18 -8.46 -19.95
CA CYS A 61 2.03 -7.39 -19.45
C CYS A 61 3.48 -7.86 -19.45
N ASP A 62 4.38 -7.07 -20.03
CA ASP A 62 5.82 -7.36 -20.07
C ASP A 62 6.44 -7.46 -18.66
N GLU A 63 5.86 -6.73 -17.69
CA GLU A 63 6.27 -6.75 -16.29
C GLU A 63 5.65 -7.91 -15.48
N GLY A 64 4.84 -8.75 -16.13
CA GLY A 64 4.21 -9.91 -15.49
C GLY A 64 5.26 -10.87 -14.93
N GLY A 65 5.23 -11.10 -13.61
CA GLY A 65 6.19 -11.98 -12.92
C GLY A 65 7.29 -11.26 -12.14
N HIS A 66 7.58 -9.99 -12.45
CA HIS A 66 8.48 -9.12 -11.67
C HIS A 66 7.84 -7.77 -11.28
N CYS A 67 6.53 -7.63 -11.50
CA CYS A 67 5.78 -6.44 -11.17
C CYS A 67 5.66 -6.24 -9.66
N LEU A 68 6.19 -5.12 -9.14
CA LEU A 68 6.07 -4.78 -7.72
C LEU A 68 4.61 -4.72 -7.23
N LEU A 69 3.67 -4.28 -8.08
CA LEU A 69 2.25 -4.24 -7.71
C LEU A 69 1.68 -5.66 -7.49
N GLN A 70 2.16 -6.64 -8.25
CA GLN A 70 1.79 -8.04 -8.07
C GLN A 70 2.29 -8.55 -6.71
N ASP A 71 3.56 -8.31 -6.38
CA ASP A 71 4.15 -8.72 -5.11
C ASP A 71 3.47 -8.08 -3.90
N MET A 72 3.14 -6.79 -4.01
CA MET A 72 2.41 -6.07 -2.97
C MET A 72 0.98 -6.60 -2.81
N THR A 73 0.32 -6.97 -3.91
CA THR A 73 -1.02 -7.59 -3.89
C THR A 73 -1.01 -8.93 -3.16
N VAL A 74 -0.01 -9.78 -3.44
CA VAL A 74 0.19 -11.05 -2.74
C VAL A 74 0.51 -10.82 -1.26
N SER A 75 1.45 -9.92 -0.97
CA SER A 75 1.86 -9.58 0.40
C SER A 75 0.72 -8.98 1.24
N GLY A 76 -0.16 -8.21 0.61
CA GLY A 76 -1.38 -7.65 1.22
C GLY A 76 -2.51 -8.68 1.37
N GLY A 77 -2.35 -9.89 0.85
CA GLY A 77 -3.37 -10.94 0.89
C GLY A 77 -4.64 -10.59 0.11
N HIS A 78 -4.52 -9.77 -0.95
CA HIS A 78 -5.65 -9.36 -1.77
C HIS A 78 -5.81 -10.32 -2.97
N GLY A 79 -6.77 -11.24 -2.90
CA GLY A 79 -7.07 -12.17 -3.99
C GLY A 79 -8.43 -11.96 -4.66
N LEU A 80 -9.32 -11.18 -4.02
CA LEU A 80 -10.69 -10.98 -4.47
C LEU A 80 -11.02 -9.49 -4.51
N ARG A 81 -11.54 -9.05 -5.65
CA ARG A 81 -12.02 -7.68 -5.82
C ARG A 81 -13.38 -7.52 -5.13
N ARG A 82 -13.47 -6.59 -4.16
CA ARG A 82 -14.72 -6.31 -3.43
C ARG A 82 -15.58 -5.25 -4.11
N PHE A 83 -14.97 -4.30 -4.81
CA PHE A 83 -15.69 -3.27 -5.56
C PHE A 83 -16.33 -3.89 -6.82
N PRO A 84 -17.64 -3.71 -7.08
CA PRO A 84 -18.31 -4.29 -8.24
C PRO A 84 -18.34 -3.38 -9.49
N GLY A 85 -17.99 -2.09 -9.36
CA GLY A 85 -18.08 -1.13 -10.47
C GLY A 85 -17.14 -1.45 -11.63
N SER A 86 -17.36 -0.83 -12.79
CA SER A 86 -16.46 -0.96 -13.94
C SER A 86 -15.09 -0.33 -13.63
N LYS A 87 -14.03 -0.89 -14.22
CA LYS A 87 -12.70 -0.26 -14.20
C LYS A 87 -12.69 0.91 -15.17
N ARG A 88 -11.98 1.98 -14.83
CA ARG A 88 -11.79 3.09 -15.77
C ARG A 88 -10.91 2.64 -16.94
N THR A 89 -11.46 2.61 -18.14
CA THR A 89 -10.73 2.40 -19.40
C THR A 89 -10.49 3.76 -20.06
N TYR A 90 -9.23 4.17 -20.22
CA TYR A 90 -8.84 5.35 -20.99
C TYR A 90 -7.56 5.05 -21.76
#